data_AF-A0A4S1WQV6-F1
#
_entry.id   AF-A0A4S1WQV6-F1
#
_cell.length_a   1.000
_cell.length_b   1.000
_cell.length_c   1.000
_cell.angle_alpha   90.00
_cell.angle_beta   90.00
_cell.angle_gamma   90.00
#
_symmetry.space_group_name_H-M   'P 1'
#
loop_
_entity.id
_entity.type
_entity.pdbx_description
1 polymer ?
#
loop_
_entity_poly.entity_id
_entity_poly.type
_entity_poly.pdbx_seq_one_letter_code
_entity_poly.pdbx_strand_id
1 'polypeptide(L)'
;MDNFRFDMICEGDKTLAAALTLAFHGHSKGAVGYVIRPAHEKFVHEQYEHLNKPKRPDRLIFLWSNYEKVDGFVAFPFDMDPAGCADFAARWLAKVDYGREPDHDGDNEKGWRVYNEAWGHVEDIRSAIIAIAPAWAMYGK
;
A
#
# COMPACT_ATOMS: atom_id res chain seq x y z
N MET A 1 -16.02 8.14 -5.00
CA MET A 1 -15.97 8.25 -6.47
C MET A 1 -15.52 6.90 -6.99
N ASP A 2 -16.36 6.23 -7.77
CA ASP A 2 -16.19 4.79 -8.05
C ASP A 2 -15.04 4.49 -9.02
N ASN A 3 -14.59 5.46 -9.80
CA ASN A 3 -13.48 5.33 -10.74
C ASN A 3 -12.20 6.05 -10.30
N PHE A 4 -12.13 6.49 -9.04
CA PHE A 4 -10.90 7.09 -8.51
C PHE A 4 -9.79 6.05 -8.48
N ARG A 5 -8.62 6.42 -9.02
CA ARG A 5 -7.41 5.60 -9.04
C ARG A 5 -6.22 6.44 -8.60
N PHE A 6 -5.37 5.85 -7.79
CA PHE A 6 -4.16 6.44 -7.28
C PHE A 6 -3.06 5.38 -7.34
N ASP A 7 -1.88 5.75 -7.84
CA ASP A 7 -0.70 4.89 -7.83
C ASP A 7 0.55 5.77 -7.91
N MET A 8 1.32 5.81 -6.83
CA MET A 8 2.46 6.70 -6.68
C MET A 8 3.57 5.99 -5.91
N ILE A 9 4.80 6.12 -6.41
CA ILE A 9 6.03 5.74 -5.70
C ILE A 9 6.78 7.02 -5.35
N CYS A 10 7.19 7.17 -4.10
CA CYS A 10 7.98 8.31 -3.63
C CYS A 10 8.70 7.95 -2.32
N GLU A 11 9.44 8.89 -1.76
CA GLU A 11 10.08 8.79 -0.44
C GLU A 11 9.56 9.86 0.51
N GLY A 12 9.86 9.73 1.80
CA GLY A 12 9.63 10.76 2.80
C GLY A 12 8.23 10.77 3.42
N ASP A 13 8.15 11.18 4.68
CA ASP A 13 6.92 11.12 5.48
C ASP A 13 5.91 12.23 5.11
N LYS A 14 6.40 13.42 4.75
CA LYS A 14 5.54 14.57 4.40
C LYS A 14 4.79 14.33 3.09
N THR A 15 5.49 13.80 2.10
CA THR A 15 4.97 13.37 0.80
C THR A 15 4.04 12.17 0.96
N LEU A 16 4.32 11.24 1.89
CA LEU A 16 3.40 10.15 2.24
C LEU A 16 2.07 10.69 2.78
N ALA A 17 2.14 11.64 3.72
CA ALA A 17 0.96 12.30 4.26
C ALA A 17 0.16 13.04 3.18
N ALA A 18 0.84 13.73 2.24
CA ALA A 18 0.18 14.38 1.11
C ALA A 18 -0.49 13.37 0.17
N ALA A 19 0.18 12.26 -0.14
CA ALA A 19 -0.36 11.20 -0.99
C ALA A 19 -1.58 10.53 -0.35
N LEU A 20 -1.54 10.23 0.95
CA LEU A 20 -2.68 9.69 1.69
C LEU A 20 -3.84 10.69 1.77
N THR A 21 -3.56 11.97 1.95
CA THR A 21 -4.59 13.02 1.90
C THR A 21 -5.33 13.02 0.55
N LEU A 22 -4.60 12.89 -0.57
CA LEU A 22 -5.20 12.80 -1.90
C LEU A 22 -5.93 11.47 -2.12
N ALA A 23 -5.35 10.36 -1.71
CA ALA A 23 -5.92 9.02 -1.84
C ALA A 23 -7.27 8.88 -1.10
N PHE A 24 -7.40 9.53 0.06
CA PHE A 24 -8.63 9.51 0.85
C PHE A 24 -9.72 10.44 0.30
N HIS A 25 -9.43 11.32 -0.68
CA HIS A 25 -10.41 12.27 -1.21
C HIS A 25 -11.68 11.60 -1.76
N GLY A 26 -11.57 10.35 -2.22
CA GLY A 26 -12.71 9.54 -2.68
C GLY A 26 -13.63 9.00 -1.58
N HIS A 27 -13.25 9.12 -0.31
CA HIS A 27 -13.91 8.52 0.85
C HIS A 27 -14.34 9.59 1.87
N SER A 28 -15.64 9.62 2.20
CA SER A 28 -16.19 10.58 3.16
C SER A 28 -15.95 10.22 4.63
N LYS A 29 -15.41 9.02 4.90
CA LYS A 29 -15.10 8.51 6.24
C LYS A 29 -13.62 8.15 6.32
N GLY A 30 -13.09 8.17 7.54
CA GLY A 30 -11.75 7.67 7.84
C GLY A 30 -11.63 6.16 7.69
N ALA A 31 -10.43 5.64 7.89
CA ALA A 31 -10.19 4.20 7.93
C ALA A 31 -10.74 3.63 9.25
N VAL A 32 -11.55 2.57 9.17
CA VAL A 32 -12.12 1.89 10.35
C VAL A 32 -11.21 0.78 10.88
N GLY A 33 -10.20 0.41 10.10
CA GLY A 33 -9.24 -0.62 10.44
C GLY A 33 -8.26 -0.85 9.30
N TYR A 34 -7.44 -1.88 9.47
CA TYR A 34 -6.41 -2.24 8.51
C TYR A 34 -6.25 -3.76 8.39
N VAL A 35 -5.56 -4.18 7.35
CA VAL A 35 -5.02 -5.53 7.20
C VAL A 35 -3.59 -5.43 6.68
N ILE A 36 -2.71 -6.30 7.15
CA ILE A 36 -1.40 -6.52 6.53
C ILE A 36 -1.53 -7.76 5.68
N ARG A 37 -1.41 -7.59 4.35
CA ARG A 37 -1.38 -8.72 3.45
C ARG A 37 0.08 -9.11 3.21
N PRO A 38 0.46 -10.36 3.51
CA PRO A 38 1.82 -10.80 3.29
C PRO A 38 2.14 -10.82 1.79
N ALA A 39 3.44 -10.84 1.53
CA ALA A 39 4.01 -11.13 0.25
C ALA A 39 3.45 -12.45 -0.29
N HIS A 40 2.73 -12.38 -1.40
CA HIS A 40 2.30 -13.56 -2.13
C HIS A 40 2.87 -13.50 -3.54
N GLU A 41 3.18 -14.68 -4.07
CA GLU A 41 3.40 -14.84 -5.48
C GLU A 41 2.09 -14.50 -6.18
N LYS A 42 2.10 -13.41 -6.96
CA LYS A 42 1.02 -13.18 -7.92
C LYS A 42 0.98 -14.41 -8.83
N PHE A 43 -0.17 -15.08 -8.93
CA PHE A 43 -0.48 -16.19 -9.85
C PHE A 43 0.60 -16.36 -10.93
N VAL A 44 1.55 -17.26 -10.66
CA VAL A 44 2.55 -17.60 -11.65
C VAL A 44 1.83 -18.52 -12.63
N HIS A 45 1.51 -18.01 -13.81
CA HIS A 45 1.27 -18.92 -14.92
C HIS A 45 2.56 -19.75 -15.05
N GLU A 46 2.48 -21.08 -14.93
CA GLU A 46 3.62 -22.03 -14.89
C GLU A 46 4.73 -21.69 -15.91
N GLN A 47 4.32 -21.25 -17.10
CA GLN A 47 5.20 -20.74 -18.17
C GLN A 47 6.13 -19.54 -17.81
N TYR A 48 5.92 -18.84 -16.69
CA TYR A 48 6.68 -17.64 -16.28
C TYR A 48 7.45 -17.83 -14.96
N GLU A 49 7.50 -19.04 -14.41
CA GLU A 49 8.19 -19.36 -13.16
C GLU A 49 9.70 -19.04 -13.24
N HIS A 50 10.29 -19.21 -14.42
CA HIS A 50 11.69 -18.86 -14.72
C HIS A 50 12.01 -17.36 -14.62
N LEU A 51 10.99 -16.48 -14.63
CA LEU A 51 11.22 -15.03 -14.56
C LEU A 51 11.57 -14.56 -13.15
N ASN A 52 11.54 -15.45 -12.14
CA ASN A 52 11.94 -15.14 -10.75
C ASN A 52 11.33 -13.79 -10.28
N LYS A 53 10.07 -13.53 -10.67
CA LYS A 53 9.46 -12.24 -10.42
C LYS A 53 9.46 -12.03 -8.91
N PRO A 54 9.97 -10.89 -8.41
CA PRO A 54 10.04 -10.66 -6.99
C PRO A 54 8.63 -10.81 -6.41
N LYS A 55 8.54 -11.52 -5.28
CA LYS A 55 7.31 -11.58 -4.49
C LYS A 55 6.85 -10.13 -4.28
N ARG A 56 5.54 -9.89 -4.44
CA ARG A 56 4.98 -8.59 -4.03
C ARG A 56 5.38 -8.39 -2.57
N PRO A 57 5.87 -7.22 -2.15
CA PRO A 57 6.18 -7.01 -0.74
C PRO A 57 4.90 -7.11 0.11
N ASP A 58 5.11 -7.26 1.41
CA ASP A 58 4.05 -7.04 2.39
C ASP A 58 3.41 -5.66 2.15
N ARG A 59 2.10 -5.56 2.37
CA ARG A 59 1.37 -4.31 2.17
C ARG A 59 0.35 -4.09 3.27
N LEU A 60 0.34 -2.88 3.78
CA LEU A 60 -0.68 -2.38 4.69
C LEU A 60 -1.85 -1.85 3.87
N ILE A 61 -3.07 -2.29 4.17
CA ILE A 61 -4.27 -1.84 3.47
C ILE A 61 -5.22 -1.25 4.50
N PHE A 62 -5.59 0.02 4.30
CA PHE A 62 -6.60 0.68 5.12
C PHE A 62 -8.00 0.43 4.55
N LEU A 63 -8.97 0.14 5.42
CA LEU A 63 -10.33 -0.20 5.03
C LEU A 63 -11.32 0.88 5.49
N TRP A 64 -12.32 1.19 4.66
CA TRP A 64 -13.40 2.13 5.01
C TRP A 64 -14.62 1.44 5.64
N SER A 65 -14.63 0.10 5.66
CA SER A 65 -15.72 -0.69 6.24
C SER A 65 -15.23 -2.05 6.75
N ASN A 66 -15.89 -2.53 7.81
CA ASN A 66 -15.78 -3.90 8.33
C ASN A 66 -16.88 -4.83 7.81
N TYR A 67 -17.69 -4.40 6.83
CA TYR A 67 -18.76 -5.20 6.25
C TYR A 67 -18.22 -6.46 5.57
N GLU A 68 -17.11 -6.32 4.85
CA GLU A 68 -16.38 -7.44 4.29
C GLU A 68 -15.55 -8.12 5.38
N LYS A 69 -15.71 -9.43 5.56
CA LYS A 69 -14.90 -10.22 6.50
C LYS A 69 -13.54 -10.52 5.87
N VAL A 70 -12.63 -9.56 5.98
CA VAL A 70 -11.24 -9.69 5.53
C VAL A 70 -10.42 -10.44 6.59
N ASP A 71 -9.76 -11.53 6.20
CA ASP A 71 -8.84 -12.25 7.09
C ASP A 71 -7.67 -11.36 7.53
N GLY A 72 -7.31 -11.42 8.81
CA GLY A 72 -6.29 -10.55 9.42
C GLY A 72 -6.74 -9.09 9.62
N PHE A 73 -8.03 -8.79 9.48
CA PHE A 73 -8.57 -7.46 9.81
C PHE A 73 -8.35 -7.10 11.28
N VAL A 74 -7.83 -5.89 11.51
CA VAL A 74 -7.69 -5.29 12.82
C VAL A 74 -8.45 -3.97 12.84
N ALA A 75 -9.47 -3.89 13.71
CA ALA A 75 -10.25 -2.68 13.90
C ALA A 75 -9.42 -1.61 14.63
N PHE A 76 -9.55 -0.36 14.20
CA PHE A 76 -9.09 0.75 15.01
C PHE A 76 -10.10 1.05 16.13
N PRO A 77 -9.65 1.58 17.28
CA PRO A 77 -10.55 2.00 18.35
C PRO A 77 -11.44 3.19 17.97
N PHE A 78 -11.10 3.90 16.89
CA PHE A 78 -11.84 5.00 16.28
C PHE A 78 -11.42 5.16 14.83
N ASP A 79 -12.26 5.81 14.01
CA ASP A 79 -11.95 6.07 12.60
C ASP A 79 -10.67 6.93 12.49
N MET A 80 -9.70 6.46 11.71
CA MET A 80 -8.45 7.18 11.46
C MET A 80 -8.56 8.10 10.25
N ASP A 81 -8.18 9.35 10.43
CA ASP A 81 -8.09 10.33 9.35
C ASP A 81 -6.84 10.09 8.49
N PRO A 82 -6.69 10.79 7.33
CA PRO A 82 -5.55 10.56 6.45
C PRO A 82 -4.20 10.85 7.13
N ALA A 83 -4.14 11.84 8.01
CA ALA A 83 -2.92 12.21 8.72
C ALA A 83 -2.49 11.13 9.72
N GLY A 84 -3.42 10.59 10.51
CA GLY A 84 -3.16 9.46 11.39
C GLY A 84 -2.77 8.21 10.62
N CYS A 85 -3.42 7.93 9.49
CA CYS A 85 -3.06 6.81 8.62
C CYS A 85 -1.63 6.95 8.07
N ALA A 86 -1.19 8.18 7.78
CA ALA A 86 0.17 8.46 7.32
C ALA A 86 1.23 8.19 8.39
N ASP A 87 1.05 8.67 9.62
CA ASP A 87 1.96 8.36 10.73
C ASP A 87 2.01 6.85 11.00
N PHE A 88 0.85 6.18 11.00
CA PHE A 88 0.78 4.73 11.16
C PHE A 88 1.56 4.00 10.07
N ALA A 89 1.33 4.36 8.81
CA ALA A 89 1.99 3.75 7.66
C ALA A 89 3.51 3.99 7.69
N ALA A 90 3.97 5.20 8.04
CA ALA A 90 5.39 5.52 8.12
C ALA A 90 6.11 4.67 9.18
N ARG A 91 5.48 4.49 10.36
CA ARG A 91 6.02 3.63 11.44
C ARG A 91 6.08 2.16 11.03
N TRP A 92 5.09 1.68 10.27
CA TRP A 92 5.12 0.33 9.72
C TRP A 92 6.20 0.17 8.64
N LEU A 93 6.31 1.13 7.72
CA LEU A 93 7.35 1.18 6.68
C LEU A 93 8.77 1.21 7.25
N ALA A 94 8.98 1.82 8.43
CA ALA A 94 10.28 1.82 9.10
C ALA A 94 10.71 0.43 9.62
N LYS A 95 9.81 -0.56 9.63
CA LYS A 95 10.05 -1.90 10.19
C LYS A 95 9.89 -3.03 9.19
N VAL A 96 9.14 -2.81 8.11
CA VAL A 96 8.87 -3.84 7.10
C VAL A 96 10.12 -4.16 6.26
N ASP A 97 10.19 -5.38 5.75
CA ASP A 97 11.21 -5.79 4.79
C ASP A 97 10.90 -5.21 3.39
N TYR A 98 11.89 -4.56 2.78
CA TYR A 98 11.81 -4.00 1.42
C TYR A 98 12.20 -5.04 0.36
N GLY A 99 12.67 -6.21 0.80
CA GLY A 99 13.27 -7.21 -0.06
C GLY A 99 14.61 -6.72 -0.62
N ARG A 100 15.00 -7.35 -1.73
CA ARG A 100 16.27 -7.06 -2.40
C ARG A 100 16.25 -5.68 -3.05
N GLU A 101 17.26 -4.89 -2.75
CA GLU A 101 17.54 -3.62 -3.43
C GLU A 101 17.77 -3.85 -4.95
N PRO A 102 17.13 -3.08 -5.84
CA PRO A 102 17.33 -3.18 -7.28
C PRO A 102 18.76 -2.84 -7.69
N ASP A 103 19.30 -3.65 -8.60
CA ASP A 103 20.60 -3.42 -9.22
C ASP A 103 20.41 -2.60 -10.50
N HIS A 104 20.82 -1.32 -10.48
CA HIS A 104 20.73 -0.40 -11.61
C HIS A 104 21.85 0.66 -11.56
N ASP A 105 22.04 1.40 -12.66
CA ASP A 105 23.01 2.49 -12.74
C ASP A 105 22.43 3.77 -12.13
N GLY A 106 22.52 3.87 -10.81
CA GLY A 106 21.99 4.97 -10.02
C GLY A 106 21.98 4.66 -8.53
N ASP A 107 21.21 5.45 -7.78
CA ASP A 107 21.05 5.27 -6.33
C ASP A 107 19.64 4.77 -6.00
N ASN A 108 19.52 4.08 -4.86
CA ASN A 108 18.24 3.67 -4.31
C ASN A 108 18.06 4.26 -2.91
N GLU A 109 16.86 4.72 -2.61
CA GLU A 109 16.44 5.00 -1.24
C GLU A 109 15.20 4.19 -0.86
N LYS A 110 15.00 4.02 0.45
CA LYS A 110 13.78 3.42 0.97
C LYS A 110 12.64 4.41 0.81
N GLY A 111 11.70 4.07 -0.08
CA GLY A 111 10.48 4.80 -0.30
C GLY A 111 9.24 3.96 -0.02
N TRP A 112 8.16 4.33 -0.67
CA TRP A 112 6.87 3.68 -0.51
C TRP A 112 6.09 3.76 -1.81
N ARG A 113 5.16 2.82 -1.97
CA ARG A 113 4.12 2.87 -2.99
C ARG A 113 2.77 3.00 -2.30
N VAL A 114 2.00 4.01 -2.69
CA VAL A 114 0.61 4.19 -2.27
C VAL A 114 -0.26 3.95 -3.50
N TYR A 115 -1.19 3.00 -3.43
CA TYR A 115 -2.02 2.65 -4.57
C TYR A 115 -3.39 2.08 -4.23
N ASN A 116 -4.36 2.26 -5.12
CA ASN A 116 -5.62 1.52 -5.16
C ASN A 116 -5.97 1.10 -6.58
N GLU A 117 -6.94 0.21 -6.68
CA GLU A 117 -7.63 -0.09 -7.93
C GLU A 117 -8.91 0.76 -8.03
N ALA A 118 -9.68 0.60 -9.11
CA ALA A 118 -10.98 1.27 -9.18
C ALA A 118 -11.98 0.64 -8.19
N TRP A 119 -13.04 1.38 -7.89
CA TRP A 119 -14.18 0.95 -7.07
C TRP A 119 -13.88 0.70 -5.59
N GLY A 120 -12.85 1.35 -5.04
CA GLY A 120 -12.45 1.12 -3.64
C GLY A 120 -11.89 -0.29 -3.44
N HIS A 121 -11.24 -0.82 -4.48
CA HIS A 121 -10.67 -2.15 -4.43
C HIS A 121 -9.16 -2.07 -4.24
N VAL A 122 -8.64 -3.06 -3.52
CA VAL A 122 -7.24 -3.45 -3.55
C VAL A 122 -7.25 -4.97 -3.61
N GLU A 123 -6.85 -5.54 -4.74
CA GLU A 123 -6.83 -6.98 -4.96
C GLU A 123 -8.22 -7.61 -4.78
N ASP A 124 -8.37 -8.55 -3.84
CA ASP A 124 -9.63 -9.22 -3.54
C ASP A 124 -10.51 -8.45 -2.54
N ILE A 125 -10.02 -7.35 -1.97
CA ILE A 125 -10.72 -6.57 -0.94
C ILE A 125 -11.47 -5.40 -1.57
N ARG A 126 -12.78 -5.34 -1.37
CA ARG A 126 -13.68 -4.31 -1.91
C ARG A 126 -13.98 -3.18 -0.94
N SER A 127 -13.67 -3.38 0.34
CA SER A 127 -13.78 -2.34 1.37
C SER A 127 -12.49 -1.51 1.55
N ALA A 128 -11.57 -1.57 0.59
CA ALA A 128 -10.28 -0.90 0.67
C ALA A 128 -10.36 0.59 0.32
N ILE A 129 -9.61 1.41 1.06
CA ILE A 129 -9.34 2.80 0.69
C ILE A 129 -8.11 2.84 -0.21
N ILE A 130 -7.00 2.32 0.33
CA ILE A 130 -5.68 2.42 -0.25
C ILE A 130 -4.75 1.36 0.34
N ALA A 131 -3.78 0.92 -0.45
CA ALA A 131 -2.67 0.07 -0.04
C ALA A 131 -1.38 0.87 0.03
N ILE A 132 -0.53 0.50 0.98
CA ILE A 132 0.82 1.02 1.18
C ILE A 132 1.78 -0.17 1.17
N ALA A 133 2.79 -0.11 0.33
CA ALA A 133 3.83 -1.12 0.21
C ALA A 133 5.22 -0.47 0.30
N PRO A 134 6.22 -1.16 0.87
CA PRO A 134 7.60 -0.72 0.75
C PRO A 134 8.02 -0.75 -0.72
N ALA A 135 8.74 0.26 -1.15
CA ALA A 135 9.27 0.35 -2.50
C ALA A 135 10.63 1.02 -2.48
N TRP A 136 11.52 0.66 -3.41
CA TRP A 136 12.76 1.38 -3.61
C TRP A 136 12.49 2.60 -4.50
N ALA A 137 12.80 3.78 -3.99
CA ALA A 137 12.84 5.01 -4.78
C ALA A 137 14.15 4.97 -5.58
N MET A 138 14.03 4.81 -6.89
CA MET A 138 15.19 4.66 -7.78
C MET A 138 15.50 6.01 -8.43
N TYR A 139 16.76 6.43 -8.31
CA TYR A 139 17.28 7.65 -8.91
C TYR A 139 18.20 7.29 -10.06
N GLY A 140 17.86 7.71 -11.27
CA GLY A 140 18.78 7.63 -12.40
C GLY A 140 19.94 8.64 -12.25
N LYS A 141 21.05 8.36 -12.91
CA LYS A 141 22.13 9.34 -13.12
C LYS A 141 21.70 10.54 -13.94
#